data_AF-A0A8T4V5H3-F1
#
_entry.id   AF-A0A8T4V5H3-F1
#
_cell.length_a   1.000
_cell.length_b   1.000
_cell.length_c   1.000
_cell.angle_alpha   90.00
_cell.angle_beta   90.00
_cell.angle_gamma   90.00
#
_symmetry.space_group_name_H-M   'P 1'
#
loop_
_entity.id
_entity.type
_entity.pdbx_description
1 polymer ?
#
loop_
_entity_poly.entity_id
_entity_poly.type
_entity_poly.pdbx_seq_one_letter_code
_entity_poly.pdbx_strand_id
1 'polypeptide(L)' 'METTIKLSKNTKSALDSLKTSNETYEDVISNLISEKKRKTLKDDLIEAYKSRGKQDLRILEEWESASANIE' A
#
# COMPACT_ATOMS: atom_id res chain seq x y z
N MET A 1 14.89 12.20 10.57
CA MET A 1 15.58 12.16 9.27
C MET A 1 14.87 13.15 8.36
N GLU A 2 15.53 14.21 7.92
CA GLU A 2 14.90 15.25 7.11
C GLU A 2 15.19 14.98 5.63
N THR A 3 14.15 14.99 4.79
CA THR A 3 14.27 14.71 3.35
C THR A 3 13.78 15.90 2.55
N THR A 4 14.66 16.45 1.72
CA THR A 4 14.30 17.54 0.80
C THR A 4 13.83 16.98 -0.54
N ILE A 5 12.62 17.34 -0.94
CA ILE A 5 12.03 16.91 -2.22
C ILE A 5 11.95 18.11 -3.17
N LYS A 6 12.52 17.97 -4.37
CA LYS A 6 12.37 18.96 -5.43
C LYS A 6 11.07 18.70 -6.19
N LEU A 7 10.22 19.72 -6.29
CA LEU A 7 8.93 19.65 -6.98
C LEU A 7 8.88 20.61 -8.16
N SER A 8 8.09 20.26 -9.17
CA SER A 8 7.74 21.20 -10.23
C SER A 8 6.97 22.40 -9.67
N LYS A 9 7.05 23.55 -10.34
CA LYS A 9 6.30 24.75 -9.93
C LYS A 9 4.79 24.47 -9.84
N ASN A 10 4.25 23.74 -10.82
CA ASN A 10 2.84 23.40 -10.87
C ASN A 10 2.42 22.51 -9.70
N THR A 11 3.25 21.51 -9.34
CA THR A 11 2.99 20.64 -8.19
C THR A 11 3.03 21.43 -6.88
N LYS A 12 3.99 22.34 -6.73
CA LYS A 12 4.05 23.21 -5.55
C LYS A 12 2.80 24.09 -5.44
N SER A 13 2.38 24.74 -6.53
CA SER A 13 1.16 25.57 -6.53
C SER A 13 -0.10 24.76 -6.21
N ALA A 14 -0.18 23.51 -6.67
CA ALA A 14 -1.29 22.62 -6.29
C ALA A 14 -1.26 22.31 -4.78
N LEU A 15 -0.10 22.01 -4.20
CA LEU A 15 0.04 21.81 -2.76
C LEU A 15 -0.31 23.09 -1.97
N ASP A 16 0.10 24.26 -2.45
CA ASP A 16 -0.24 25.55 -1.85
C ASP A 16 -1.77 25.76 -1.80
N SER A 17 -2.49 25.33 -2.84
CA SER A 17 -3.96 25.43 -2.88
C SER A 17 -4.69 24.46 -1.96
N LEU A 18 -4.05 23.34 -1.61
CA LEU A 18 -4.61 22.32 -0.71
C LEU A 18 -4.33 22.62 0.75
N LYS A 19 -3.26 23.36 1.03
CA LYS A 19 -2.80 23.67 2.37
C LYS A 19 -3.74 24.68 3.05
N THR A 20 -4.26 24.33 4.23
CA THR A 20 -4.98 25.29 5.08
C THR A 20 -4.01 26.11 5.95
N SER A 21 -4.47 27.21 6.55
CA SER A 21 -3.60 28.20 7.22
C SER A 21 -2.73 27.63 8.35
N ASN A 22 -3.14 26.51 8.96
CA ASN A 22 -2.47 25.90 10.10
C ASN A 22 -1.72 24.60 9.77
N GLU A 23 -1.73 24.14 8.52
CA GLU A 23 -1.03 22.91 8.13
C GLU A 23 0.40 23.21 7.66
N THR A 24 1.28 22.24 7.78
CA THR A 24 2.58 22.23 7.09
C THR A 24 2.46 21.49 5.75
N TYR A 25 3.48 21.58 4.89
CA TYR A 25 3.50 20.74 3.68
C TYR A 25 3.55 19.25 4.02
N GLU A 26 4.20 18.88 5.13
CA GLU A 26 4.30 17.49 5.57
C GLU A 26 2.93 16.93 5.97
N ASP A 27 2.11 17.73 6.64
CA ASP A 27 0.73 17.35 6.99
C ASP A 27 -0.11 17.10 5.74
N VAL A 28 -0.07 18.03 4.78
CA VAL A 28 -0.82 17.91 3.51
C VAL A 28 -0.38 16.69 2.72
N ILE A 29 0.94 16.46 2.60
CA ILE A 29 1.50 15.31 1.89
C ILE A 29 1.11 14.00 2.59
N SER A 30 1.17 13.94 3.92
CA SER A 30 0.81 12.75 4.70
C SER A 30 -0.67 12.41 4.56
N ASN A 31 -1.54 13.42 4.53
CA ASN A 31 -2.96 13.25 4.26
C ASN A 31 -3.20 12.71 2.85
N LEU A 32 -2.58 13.29 1.82
CA LEU A 32 -2.69 12.81 0.43
C LEU A 32 -2.22 11.37 0.27
N ILE A 33 -1.13 10.97 0.93
CA ILE A 33 -0.64 9.59 0.94
C ILE A 33 -1.68 8.67 1.57
N SER A 34 -2.25 9.06 2.72
CA SER A 34 -3.27 8.28 3.43
C SER A 34 -4.54 8.10 2.59
N GLU A 35 -4.98 9.16 1.90
CA GLU A 35 -6.11 9.08 0.98
C GLU A 35 -5.84 8.15 -0.21
N LYS A 36 -4.63 8.24 -0.80
CA LYS A 36 -4.24 7.37 -1.91
C LYS A 36 -4.21 5.91 -1.46
N LYS A 37 -3.62 5.61 -0.30
CA LYS A 37 -3.63 4.27 0.31
C LYS A 37 -5.05 3.76 0.53
N ARG A 38 -5.95 4.59 1.07
CA ARG A 38 -7.36 4.21 1.24
C ARG A 38 -8.03 3.85 -0.08
N LYS A 39 -7.72 4.56 -1.17
CA LYS A 39 -8.27 4.28 -2.50
C LYS A 39 -7.76 2.97 -3.09
N THR A 40 -6.50 2.58 -2.83
CA THR A 40 -5.92 1.34 -3.35
C THR A 40 -6.09 0.15 -2.40
N LEU A 41 -6.45 0.38 -1.14
CA LEU A 41 -6.51 -0.62 -0.08
C LEU A 41 -7.27 -1.89 -0.48
N LYS A 42 -8.41 -1.74 -1.16
CA LYS A 42 -9.22 -2.89 -1.58
C LYS A 42 -8.45 -3.79 -2.55
N ASP A 43 -7.82 -3.20 -3.55
CA ASP A 43 -7.06 -3.94 -4.57
C ASP A 43 -5.80 -4.55 -3.95
N ASP A 44 -5.11 -3.79 -3.10
CA ASP A 44 -3.94 -4.25 -2.34
C ASP A 44 -4.30 -5.47 -1.46
N LEU A 45 -5.46 -5.45 -0.79
CA LEU A 45 -5.96 -6.58 -0.01
C LEU A 45 -6.30 -7.80 -0.87
N ILE A 46 -6.95 -7.60 -2.02
CA ILE A 46 -7.28 -8.68 -2.96
C ILE A 46 -6.00 -9.39 -3.41
N GLU A 47 -4.98 -8.63 -3.82
CA GLU A 47 -3.71 -9.21 -4.25
C GLU A 47 -2.97 -9.89 -3.10
N ALA A 48 -2.99 -9.31 -1.90
CA ALA A 48 -2.42 -9.95 -0.72
C ALA A 48 -3.09 -11.30 -0.41
N TYR A 49 -4.42 -11.38 -0.45
CA TYR A 49 -5.15 -12.63 -0.23
C TYR A 49 -4.91 -13.65 -1.33
N LYS A 50 -4.88 -13.25 -2.60
CA LYS A 50 -4.51 -14.15 -3.70
C LYS A 50 -3.11 -14.72 -3.52
N SER A 51 -2.15 -13.88 -3.13
CA SER A 51 -0.77 -14.33 -2.91
C SER A 51 -0.68 -15.31 -1.74
N ARG A 52 -1.38 -15.05 -0.64
CA ARG A 52 -1.41 -15.96 0.52
C ARG A 52 -2.13 -17.26 0.20
N GLY A 53 -3.30 -17.19 -0.44
CA GLY A 53 -4.07 -18.37 -0.83
C GLY A 53 -3.30 -19.32 -1.75
N LYS A 54 -2.45 -18.80 -2.65
CA LYS A 54 -1.54 -19.63 -3.46
C LYS A 54 -0.50 -20.36 -2.61
N GLN A 55 0.05 -19.70 -1.59
CA GLN A 55 1.00 -20.31 -0.67
C GLN A 55 0.32 -21.37 0.19
N ASP A 56 -0.86 -21.06 0.73
CA ASP A 56 -1.64 -21.97 1.56
C ASP A 56 -2.07 -23.22 0.77
N LEU A 57 -2.51 -23.04 -0.47
CA LEU A 57 -2.85 -24.16 -1.37
C LEU A 57 -1.64 -25.05 -1.63
N ARG A 58 -0.47 -24.46 -1.94
CA ARG A 58 0.76 -25.22 -2.15
C ARG A 58 1.15 -26.04 -0.92
N ILE A 59 1.06 -25.45 0.27
CA ILE A 59 1.35 -26.14 1.53
C ILE A 59 0.38 -27.31 1.70
N LEU A 60 -0.92 -27.10 1.45
CA LEU A 60 -1.92 -28.16 1.53
C LEU A 60 -1.61 -29.33 0.58
N GLU A 61 -1.30 -29.04 -0.69
CA GLU A 61 -0.93 -30.05 -1.69
C GLU A 61 0.33 -30.84 -1.28
N GLU A 62 1.31 -30.17 -0.67
CA GLU A 62 2.52 -30.82 -0.12
C GLU A 62 2.16 -31.79 1.03
N TRP A 63 1.24 -31.41 1.92
CA TRP A 63 0.76 -32.27 3.01
C TRP A 63 -0.10 -33.44 2.55
N GLU A 64 -1.01 -33.21 1.60
CA GLU A 64 -1.85 -34.27 1.01
C GLU A 64 -0.97 -35.32 0.33
N SER A 65 0.03 -34.87 -0.45
CA SER A 65 1.00 -35.76 -1.09
C SER A 65 1.81 -36.57 -0.08
N ALA A 66 2.25 -35.95 1.02
CA ALA A 66 2.98 -36.66 2.07
C ALA A 66 2.10 -37.71 2.77
N SER A 67 0.84 -37.38 3.03
CA SER A 67 -0.11 -38.28 3.71
C SER A 67 -0.47 -39.48 2.84
N ALA A 68 -0.65 -39.30 1.54
CA ALA A 68 -0.95 -40.37 0.58
C ALA A 68 0.19 -41.39 0.42
N ASN A 69 1.42 -41.08 0.85
CA ASN A 69 2.56 -42.00 0.82
C ASN A 69 2.76 -42.78 2.15
N ILE A 70 1.96 -42.48 3.16
CA ILE A 70 2.00 -43.13 4.49
C ILE A 70 0.90 -44.19 4.62
N GLU A 71 -0.17 -44.11 3.83
CA GLU A 71 -1.17 -45.17 3.61
C GLU A 71 -0.71 -46.21 2.57
#